data_AF-A0A7X9HI02-F1
#
_entry.id   AF-A0A7X9HI02-F1
#
_cell.length_a   1.000
_cell.length_b   1.000
_cell.length_c   1.000
_cell.angle_alpha   90.00
_cell.angle_beta   90.00
_cell.angle_gamma   90.00
#
_symmetry.space_group_name_H-M   'P 1'
#
loop_
_entity.id
_entity.type
_entity.pdbx_description
1 polymer ?
#
loop_
_entity_poly.entity_id
_entity_poly.type
_entity_poly.pdbx_seq_one_letter_code
_entity_poly.pdbx_strand_id
1 'polypeptide(L)' 'MVNSTPEFTQHPAVINGFSELMAEIFGPDNGIGVRSAVGMFLPLNIPVEVEAVFELK' A
#
# COMPACT_ATOMS: atom_id res chain seq x y z
N MET A 1 -2.74 -1.50 4.12
CA MET A 1 -3.14 -2.56 5.06
C MET A 1 -3.55 -3.78 4.26
N VAL A 2 -3.19 -4.98 4.72
CA VAL A 2 -3.46 -6.24 4.00
C VAL A 2 -4.20 -7.19 4.94
N ASN A 3 -5.32 -7.72 4.47
CA ASN A 3 -6.08 -8.74 5.18
C ASN A 3 -5.40 -10.09 5.01
N SER A 4 -4.80 -10.59 6.10
CA SER A 4 -4.01 -11.82 6.09
C SER A 4 -4.13 -12.57 7.40
N THR A 5 -3.76 -13.85 7.39
CA THR A 5 -3.57 -14.61 8.63
C THR A 5 -2.33 -14.09 9.39
N PRO A 6 -2.20 -14.41 10.70
CA PRO A 6 -1.05 -14.02 11.50
C PRO A 6 0.31 -14.56 11.00
N GLU A 7 0.30 -15.67 10.26
CA GLU A 7 1.50 -16.35 9.76
C GLU A 7 2.05 -15.73 8.47
N PHE A 8 1.25 -14.93 7.79
CA PHE A 8 1.67 -14.27 6.56
C PHE A 8 2.56 -13.07 6.89
N THR A 9 3.77 -13.02 6.34
CA THR A 9 4.77 -11.96 6.61
C THR A 9 5.18 -11.16 5.37
N GLN A 10 4.54 -11.42 4.22
CA GLN A 10 4.90 -10.82 2.94
C GLN A 10 4.03 -9.60 2.57
N HIS A 11 3.50 -8.88 3.57
CA HIS A 11 2.70 -7.68 3.33
C HIS A 11 3.40 -6.62 2.46
N PRO A 12 4.72 -6.35 2.60
CA PRO A 12 5.41 -5.38 1.75
C PRO A 12 5.33 -5.73 0.26
N ALA A 13 5.39 -7.02 -0.09
CA ALA A 13 5.30 -7.47 -1.48
C ALA A 13 3.90 -7.23 -2.06
N VAL A 14 2.84 -7.39 -1.26
CA VAL A 14 1.46 -7.07 -1.68
C VAL A 14 1.30 -5.57 -1.95
N ILE A 15 1.88 -4.72 -1.09
CA ILE A 15 1.78 -3.26 -1.21
C ILE A 15 2.69 -2.69 -2.33
N ASN A 16 3.66 -3.46 -2.84
CA ASN A 16 4.47 -3.05 -4.00
C ASN A 16 3.61 -2.67 -5.21
N GLY A 17 2.52 -3.38 -5.48
CA GLY A 17 1.65 -3.05 -6.61
C GLY A 17 1.11 -1.62 -6.54
N PHE A 18 0.77 -1.11 -5.35
CA PHE A 18 0.38 0.29 -5.18
C PHE A 18 1.58 1.24 -5.38
N SER A 19 2.72 0.95 -4.76
CA SER A 19 3.91 1.81 -4.86
C SER A 19 4.45 1.92 -6.28
N GLU A 20 4.47 0.82 -7.03
CA GLU A 20 4.89 0.77 -8.43
C GLU A 20 3.92 1.55 -9.32
N LEU A 21 2.61 1.40 -9.11
CA LEU A 21 1.59 2.17 -9.83
C LEU A 21 1.73 3.68 -9.59
N MET A 22 2.00 4.10 -8.35
CA MET A 22 2.20 5.52 -8.03
C MET A 22 3.45 6.07 -8.71
N ALA A 23 4.54 5.31 -8.73
CA ALA A 23 5.76 5.68 -9.46
C ALA A 23 5.54 5.74 -10.98
N GLU A 24 4.74 4.83 -11.55
CA GLU A 24 4.40 4.81 -12.97
C GLU A 24 3.57 6.04 -13.38
N ILE A 25 2.56 6.40 -12.58
CA ILE A 25 1.64 7.50 -12.89
C ILE A 25 2.27 8.88 -12.61
N PHE A 26 2.94 9.03 -11.46
CA PHE A 26 3.43 10.35 -10.99
C PHE A 26 4.94 10.55 -11.20
N GLY A 27 5.64 9.56 -11.75
CA GLY A 27 7.06 9.60 -12.03
C GLY A 27 7.95 9.46 -10.77
N PRO A 28 9.27 9.46 -10.95
CA PRO A 28 10.23 9.22 -9.85
C PRO A 28 10.24 10.36 -8.81
N ASP A 29 9.89 11.59 -9.21
CA ASP A 29 9.97 12.76 -8.33
C ASP A 29 8.74 12.90 -7.41
N ASN A 30 7.54 12.57 -7.89
CA ASN A 30 6.28 12.75 -7.14
C ASN A 30 5.57 11.43 -6.80
N GLY A 31 5.94 10.31 -7.42
CA GLY A 31 5.29 9.01 -7.22
C GLY A 31 5.96 8.13 -6.16
N ILE A 32 7.17 8.47 -5.74
CA ILE A 32 7.90 7.72 -4.71
C ILE A 32 7.62 8.33 -3.34
N GLY A 33 6.72 7.68 -2.59
CA GLY A 33 6.36 8.05 -1.22
C GLY A 33 6.85 7.07 -0.16
N VAL A 34 6.90 7.54 1.09
CA VAL A 34 7.04 6.66 2.26
C VAL A 34 5.77 5.81 2.44
N ARG A 35 5.90 4.63 3.03
CA ARG A 35 4.76 3.72 3.22
C ARG A 35 4.90 2.83 4.46
N SER A 36 3.77 2.32 4.91
CA SER A 36 3.67 1.22 5.88
C SER A 36 2.91 0.05 5.26
N ALA A 37 3.42 -1.17 5.44
CA ALA A 37 2.75 -2.40 5.01
C ALA A 37 2.55 -3.30 6.23
N VAL A 38 1.30 -3.42 6.67
CA VAL A 38 0.92 -4.13 7.89
C VAL A 38 -0.27 -5.07 7.65
N GLY A 39 -0.30 -6.18 8.37
CA GLY A 39 -1.43 -7.10 8.43
C GLY A 39 -2.54 -6.57 9.35
N MET A 40 -3.80 -6.66 8.92
CA MET A 40 -4.96 -6.19 9.69
C MET A 40 -6.25 -6.87 9.20
N PHE A 41 -7.23 -7.07 10.08
CA PHE A 41 -8.59 -7.43 9.66
C PHE A 41 -9.31 -6.21 9.08
N LEU A 42 -9.83 -6.33 7.86
CA LEU A 42 -10.43 -5.20 7.13
C LEU A 42 -11.96 -5.29 7.04
N PRO A 43 -12.67 -4.14 7.03
CA PRO A 43 -14.11 -4.11 6.81
C PRO A 43 -14.52 -4.80 5.51
N LEU A 44 -15.72 -5.39 5.49
CA LEU A 44 -16.27 -6.10 4.32
C LEU A 44 -15.39 -7.25 3.79
N ASN A 45 -14.40 -7.70 4.58
CA ASN A 45 -13.44 -8.73 4.20
C ASN A 45 -12.69 -8.41 2.88
N ILE A 46 -12.40 -7.13 2.62
CA ILE A 46 -11.59 -6.75 1.46
C ILE A 46 -10.14 -7.23 1.65
N PRO A 47 -9.40 -7.53 0.56
CA PRO A 47 -8.05 -8.06 0.67
C PRO A 47 -7.01 -6.99 1.03
N VAL A 48 -7.19 -5.76 0.54
CA VAL A 48 -6.23 -4.66 0.69
C VAL A 48 -7.01 -3.35 0.84
N GLU A 49 -6.56 -2.51 1.77
CA GLU A 49 -6.99 -1.13 1.93
C GLU A 49 -5.75 -0.23 1.93
N VAL A 50 -5.80 0.89 1.20
CA VAL A 50 -4.69 1.82 1.07
C VAL A 50 -5.16 3.21 1.48
N GLU A 51 -4.41 3.83 2.38
CA GLU A 51 -4.52 5.25 2.72
C GLU A 51 -3.27 5.96 2.23
N ALA A 52 -3.43 7.14 1.64
CA ALA A 52 -2.34 7.95 1.14
C ALA A 52 -2.58 9.42 1.46
N VAL A 53 -1.48 10.14 1.74
CA VAL A 53 -1.47 11.57 2.00
C VAL A 53 -0.63 12.23 0.92
N PHE A 54 -1.16 13.31 0.33
CA PHE A 54 -0.53 14.03 -0.77
C PHE A 54 -0.28 15.48 -0.39
N GLU A 55 0.91 15.97 -0.72
CA GLU A 55 1.19 17.41 -0.75
C GLU A 55 0.59 17.98 -2.05
N LEU A 56 -0.17 19.07 -1.92
CA LEU A 56 -0.76 19.79 -3.04
C LEU A 56 0.00 21.10 -3.29
N LYS A 57 -0.03 21.57 -4.54
CA LYS A 57 0.48 22.89 -4.93
C LYS A 57 -0.62 23.94 -4.87
#